data_AF-A0A7C7VDX8-F1
#
_entry.id   AF-A0A7C7VDX8-F1
#
_cell.length_a   1.000
_cell.length_b   1.000
_cell.length_c   1.000
_cell.angle_alpha   90.00
_cell.angle_beta   90.00
_cell.angle_gamma   90.00
#
_symmetry.space_group_name_H-M   'P 1'
#
loop_
_entity.id
_entity.type
_entity.pdbx_description
1 polymer ?
#
loop_
_entity_poly.entity_id
_entity_poly.type
_entity_poly.pdbx_seq_one_letter_code
_entity_poly.pdbx_strand_id
1 'polypeptide(L)'
;MPCSETTFLDRWRYSTGGQVMTSVHKNKDTFFSALLSGRVSMVALVALLLLFLFSFHNSSIGLQDTRAPAWSGSFYPDNAGELAGLMTDLTRQAMHDRPDIPSGTRLQALILPHAGYIYSGLTAAHASLVLKKGQFSKVILIGPDHRIGFENAAITSFAAYRTPLGTIPIDSDSEVLGRCGDLFRPVSRSESLEHSLEVILPFLQYSLQDFSLVPVVAGPCDIHRAAMCIDSIRDSGTLLVVSSDLSHYLDYATAVK
;
A
#
# COMPACT_ATOMS: atom_id res chain seq x y z
N MET A 1 -2.07 43.79 -14.68
CA MET A 1 -0.62 43.53 -14.59
C MET A 1 -0.40 42.08 -14.97
N PRO A 2 0.09 41.79 -16.19
CA PRO A 2 0.51 40.44 -16.56
C PRO A 2 2.03 40.33 -16.50
N CYS A 3 2.55 39.19 -16.06
CA CYS A 3 3.90 38.78 -16.42
C CYS A 3 3.83 37.35 -16.96
N SER A 4 4.29 37.24 -18.20
CA SER A 4 4.40 36.07 -19.06
C SER A 4 5.82 35.51 -19.04
N GLU A 5 5.96 34.33 -19.67
CA GLU A 5 7.17 33.83 -20.35
C GLU A 5 8.30 33.22 -19.47
N THR A 6 8.45 31.90 -19.41
CA THR A 6 9.05 30.92 -20.35
C THR A 6 10.55 30.66 -20.15
N THR A 7 10.85 29.36 -20.07
CA THR A 7 12.05 28.63 -20.53
C THR A 7 13.42 28.95 -19.92
N PHE A 8 14.03 27.94 -19.29
CA PHE A 8 15.48 27.73 -19.37
C PHE A 8 15.85 26.26 -19.17
N LEU A 9 15.76 25.49 -20.25
CA LEU A 9 16.67 24.37 -20.51
C LEU A 9 17.95 24.98 -21.12
N ASP A 10 19.08 24.28 -20.93
CA ASP A 10 20.44 24.55 -21.42
C ASP A 10 21.36 25.44 -20.58
N ARG A 11 22.20 24.80 -19.75
CA ARG A 11 23.65 25.08 -19.82
C ARG A 11 24.53 23.94 -19.33
N TRP A 12 25.28 23.39 -20.28
CA TRP A 12 26.44 22.51 -20.08
C TRP A 12 27.72 23.30 -19.77
N ARG A 13 28.54 22.74 -18.86
CA ARG A 13 30.03 22.69 -18.76
C ARG A 13 30.92 23.95 -18.94
N TYR A 14 31.77 24.26 -17.95
CA TYR A 14 33.20 23.84 -17.76
C TYR A 14 33.97 24.74 -16.76
N SER A 15 34.78 24.10 -15.87
CA SER A 15 36.15 24.43 -15.36
C SER A 15 36.48 25.87 -14.87
N THR A 16 36.98 26.13 -13.66
CA THR A 16 38.32 25.83 -13.07
C THR A 16 38.20 25.93 -11.52
N GLY A 17 38.86 25.15 -10.66
CA GLY A 17 40.31 25.14 -10.35
C GLY A 17 40.52 25.52 -8.87
N GLY A 18 40.99 24.58 -8.03
CA GLY A 18 41.29 24.84 -6.61
C GLY A 18 41.72 23.58 -5.85
N GLN A 19 43.04 23.39 -5.74
CA GLN A 19 43.69 22.31 -5.00
C GLN A 19 43.47 22.42 -3.48
N VAL A 20 43.10 21.31 -2.82
CA VAL A 20 43.67 20.91 -1.52
C VAL A 20 43.69 19.38 -1.47
N MET A 21 44.84 18.78 -1.75
CA MET A 21 45.06 17.34 -1.59
C MET A 21 46.42 17.12 -0.93
N THR A 22 46.45 17.05 0.40
CA THR A 22 47.51 16.35 1.14
C THR A 22 46.99 16.01 2.54
N SER A 23 46.57 14.76 2.76
CA SER A 23 46.74 13.98 4.02
C SER A 23 45.71 12.83 4.12
N VAL A 24 45.74 11.87 3.19
CA VAL A 24 45.05 10.57 3.37
C VAL A 24 45.93 9.38 2.93
N HIS A 25 47.17 9.63 2.47
CA HIS A 25 48.03 8.55 1.96
C HIS A 25 48.93 7.87 2.99
N LYS A 26 48.91 8.26 4.28
CA LYS A 26 49.72 7.59 5.31
C LYS A 26 49.06 6.40 6.01
N ASN A 27 47.77 6.12 5.77
CA ASN A 27 47.04 5.08 6.51
C ASN A 27 46.66 3.83 5.70
N LYS A 28 46.87 3.82 4.37
CA LYS A 28 46.61 2.63 3.55
C LYS A 28 47.81 1.68 3.52
N ASP A 29 49.02 2.24 3.55
CA ASP A 29 50.26 1.46 3.48
C ASP A 29 50.52 0.67 4.77
N THR A 30 50.14 1.20 5.93
CA THR A 30 50.24 0.52 7.24
C THR A 30 49.26 -0.65 7.37
N PHE A 31 48.07 -0.55 6.76
CA PHE A 31 47.07 -1.61 6.83
C PHE A 31 47.43 -2.78 5.91
N PHE A 32 47.91 -2.48 4.69
CA PHE A 32 48.40 -3.50 3.77
C PHE A 32 49.70 -4.15 4.25
N SER A 33 50.62 -3.40 4.86
CA SER A 33 51.85 -4.01 5.40
C SER A 33 51.58 -4.94 6.58
N ALA A 34 50.56 -4.66 7.41
CA ALA A 34 50.17 -5.53 8.53
C ALA A 34 49.54 -6.85 8.05
N LEU A 35 48.80 -6.82 6.93
CA LEU A 35 48.18 -8.00 6.33
C LEU A 35 49.23 -8.96 5.71
N LEU A 36 50.25 -8.40 5.05
CA LEU A 36 51.32 -9.19 4.42
C LEU A 36 52.41 -9.65 5.40
N SER A 37 52.56 -9.02 6.57
CA SER A 37 53.59 -9.39 7.56
C SER A 37 53.18 -10.50 8.53
N GLY A 38 52.05 -11.19 8.30
CA GLY A 38 51.55 -12.24 9.19
C GLY A 38 51.20 -11.76 10.61
N ARG A 39 51.01 -10.45 10.81
CA ARG A 39 50.76 -9.82 12.13
C ARG A 39 49.27 -9.66 12.46
N VAL A 40 48.40 -9.95 11.51
CA VAL A 40 46.96 -10.06 11.79
C VAL A 40 46.72 -11.46 12.36
N SER A 41 46.53 -11.53 13.67
CA SER A 41 46.15 -12.79 14.34
C SER A 41 44.90 -13.37 13.66
N MET A 42 44.83 -14.69 13.53
CA MET A 42 43.66 -15.40 13.00
C MET A 42 42.36 -14.95 13.70
N VAL A 43 42.45 -14.59 14.98
CA VAL A 43 41.36 -14.05 15.80
C VAL A 43 40.84 -12.71 15.25
N ALA A 44 41.72 -11.82 14.79
CA ALA A 44 41.35 -10.52 14.22
C ALA A 44 40.69 -10.68 12.83
N LEU A 45 41.14 -11.66 12.04
CA LEU A 45 40.55 -11.97 10.75
C LEU A 45 39.14 -12.57 10.91
N VAL A 46 38.97 -13.48 11.88
CA VAL A 46 37.68 -14.06 12.25
C VAL A 46 36.74 -12.98 12.82
N ALA A 47 37.23 -12.09 13.67
CA ALA A 47 36.43 -10.99 14.20
C ALA A 47 35.95 -10.01 13.10
N LEU A 48 36.80 -9.68 12.13
CA LEU A 48 36.43 -8.87 10.96
C LEU A 48 35.42 -9.58 10.06
N LEU A 49 35.58 -10.88 9.83
CA LEU A 49 34.62 -11.69 9.07
C LEU A 49 33.27 -11.77 9.80
N LEU A 50 33.27 -11.95 11.11
CA LEU A 50 32.07 -11.97 11.94
C LEU A 50 31.39 -10.58 11.97
N LEU A 51 32.14 -9.48 12.06
CA LEU A 51 31.60 -8.11 11.98
C LEU A 51 31.03 -7.81 10.60
N PHE A 52 31.64 -8.32 9.53
CA PHE A 52 31.15 -8.20 8.16
C PHE A 52 29.87 -9.03 7.96
N LEU A 53 29.84 -10.28 8.45
CA LEU A 53 28.65 -11.13 8.43
C LEU A 53 27.51 -10.55 9.30
N PHE A 54 27.83 -9.93 10.45
CA PHE A 54 26.85 -9.26 11.31
C PHE A 54 26.30 -7.97 10.67
N SER A 55 27.12 -7.25 9.91
CA SER A 55 26.69 -6.07 9.15
C SER A 55 25.82 -6.46 7.93
N PHE A 56 26.09 -7.61 7.31
CA PHE A 56 25.25 -8.17 6.24
C PHE A 56 23.95 -8.81 6.75
N HIS A 57 23.93 -9.30 8.00
CA HIS A 57 22.70 -9.86 8.59
C HIS A 57 21.73 -8.79 9.11
N ASN A 58 22.17 -7.54 9.27
CA ASN A 58 21.35 -6.43 9.77
C ASN A 58 20.90 -5.44 8.69
N SER A 59 21.00 -5.80 7.41
CA SER A 59 20.40 -5.04 6.31
C SER A 59 19.35 -5.86 5.56
N SER A 60 18.53 -6.59 6.32
CA SER A 60 17.20 -6.98 5.88
C SER A 60 16.27 -5.97 6.54
N ILE A 61 15.70 -5.03 5.79
CA ILE A 61 14.44 -4.42 6.21
C ILE A 61 13.47 -5.60 6.22
N GLY A 62 13.25 -6.19 7.40
CA GLY A 62 12.40 -7.36 7.54
C GLY A 62 10.98 -6.95 7.14
N LEU A 63 10.58 -7.29 5.92
CA LEU A 63 9.18 -7.34 5.56
C LEU A 63 8.49 -8.17 6.65
N GLN A 64 7.49 -7.61 7.32
CA GLN A 64 6.60 -8.45 8.11
C GLN A 64 5.85 -9.34 7.10
N ASP A 65 5.92 -10.66 7.26
CA ASP A 65 5.49 -11.60 6.22
C ASP A 65 4.03 -11.41 5.80
N THR A 66 3.12 -11.12 6.74
CA THR A 66 1.69 -10.96 6.44
C THR A 66 0.97 -10.18 7.53
N ARG A 67 0.16 -9.19 7.15
CA ARG A 67 -0.74 -8.47 8.06
C ARG A 67 -1.90 -9.39 8.45
N ALA A 68 -2.05 -9.68 9.74
CA ALA A 68 -3.19 -10.41 10.27
C ALA A 68 -4.48 -9.55 10.24
N PRO A 69 -5.68 -10.16 10.13
CA PRO A 69 -6.92 -9.40 10.22
C PRO A 69 -7.18 -9.01 11.68
N ALA A 70 -7.15 -7.72 11.99
CA ALA A 70 -7.35 -7.21 13.35
C ALA A 70 -8.84 -7.03 13.72
N TRP A 71 -9.74 -7.03 12.74
CA TRP A 71 -11.15 -6.71 12.89
C TRP A 71 -12.10 -7.86 12.56
N SER A 72 -11.53 -8.97 12.08
CA SER A 72 -12.17 -10.28 12.03
C SER A 72 -12.76 -10.67 13.39
N GLY A 73 -14.01 -11.10 13.41
CA GLY A 73 -14.79 -11.43 14.62
C GLY A 73 -15.53 -10.24 15.23
N SER A 74 -15.31 -9.01 14.75
CA SER A 74 -15.99 -7.80 15.25
C SER A 74 -16.73 -7.04 14.14
N PHE A 75 -16.07 -6.74 13.03
CA PHE A 75 -16.68 -6.06 11.88
C PHE A 75 -17.29 -7.03 10.88
N TYR A 76 -16.78 -8.25 10.84
CA TYR A 76 -17.24 -9.34 9.99
C TYR A 76 -16.88 -10.68 10.66
N PRO A 77 -17.55 -11.80 10.34
CA PRO A 77 -17.25 -13.10 10.94
C PRO A 77 -15.79 -13.53 10.76
N ASP A 78 -15.20 -14.13 11.79
CA ASP A 78 -13.83 -14.67 11.74
C ASP A 78 -13.75 -16.10 11.19
N ASN A 79 -14.87 -16.83 11.23
CA ASN A 79 -15.00 -18.12 10.59
C ASN A 79 -15.21 -17.96 9.07
N ALA A 80 -14.37 -18.64 8.29
CA ALA A 80 -14.40 -18.57 6.83
C ALA A 80 -15.74 -19.03 6.23
N GLY A 81 -16.35 -20.08 6.79
CA GLY A 81 -17.63 -20.62 6.33
C GLY A 81 -18.80 -19.69 6.64
N GLU A 82 -18.81 -19.11 7.85
CA GLU A 82 -19.82 -18.11 8.24
C GLU A 82 -19.72 -16.84 7.39
N LEU A 83 -18.49 -16.35 7.16
CA LEU A 83 -18.24 -15.19 6.31
C LEU A 83 -18.70 -15.46 4.88
N ALA A 84 -18.33 -16.60 4.29
CA ALA A 84 -18.76 -16.97 2.93
C ALA A 84 -20.29 -17.12 2.82
N GLY A 85 -20.93 -17.69 3.84
CA GLY A 85 -22.39 -17.80 3.93
C GLY A 85 -23.07 -16.42 3.98
N LEU A 86 -22.61 -15.54 4.87
CA LEU A 86 -23.10 -14.17 4.99
C LEU A 86 -22.98 -13.41 3.65
N MET A 87 -21.83 -13.52 2.98
CA MET A 87 -21.61 -12.86 1.70
C MET A 87 -22.51 -13.39 0.60
N THR A 88 -22.79 -14.69 0.60
CA THR A 88 -23.74 -15.32 -0.32
C THR A 88 -25.15 -14.77 -0.10
N ASP A 89 -25.58 -14.64 1.15
CA ASP A 89 -26.90 -14.11 1.49
C ASP A 89 -27.03 -12.62 1.14
N LEU A 90 -26.04 -11.80 1.47
CA LEU A 90 -26.02 -10.38 1.14
C LEU A 90 -26.02 -10.15 -0.38
N THR A 91 -25.22 -10.93 -1.12
CA THR A 91 -25.18 -10.86 -2.59
C THR A 91 -26.53 -11.27 -3.18
N ARG A 92 -27.12 -12.36 -2.70
CA ARG A 92 -28.45 -12.82 -3.13
C ARG A 92 -29.52 -11.77 -2.86
N GLN A 93 -29.48 -11.09 -1.72
CA GLN A 93 -30.38 -10.00 -1.40
C GLN A 93 -30.18 -8.81 -2.35
N ALA A 94 -28.93 -8.39 -2.56
CA ALA A 94 -28.61 -7.27 -3.44
C ALA A 94 -29.04 -7.51 -4.90
N MET A 95 -29.05 -8.76 -5.36
CA MET A 95 -29.50 -9.12 -6.72
C MET A 95 -30.98 -8.80 -6.98
N HIS A 96 -31.81 -8.66 -5.94
CA HIS A 96 -33.22 -8.30 -6.11
C HIS A 96 -33.39 -6.91 -6.74
N ASP A 97 -32.53 -5.96 -6.36
CA ASP A 97 -32.55 -4.58 -6.83
C ASP A 97 -31.26 -4.27 -7.61
N ARG A 98 -30.88 -5.18 -8.51
CA ARG A 98 -29.65 -5.03 -9.30
C ARG A 98 -29.77 -3.81 -10.23
N PRO A 99 -28.79 -2.89 -10.22
CA PRO A 99 -28.79 -1.76 -11.16
C PRO A 99 -28.50 -2.22 -12.59
N ASP A 100 -29.21 -1.64 -13.55
CA ASP A 100 -28.92 -1.82 -14.97
C ASP A 100 -27.65 -1.05 -15.35
N ILE A 101 -26.59 -1.81 -15.68
CA ILE A 101 -25.32 -1.25 -16.13
C ILE A 101 -25.32 -1.25 -17.66
N PRO A 102 -25.14 -0.09 -18.32
CA PRO A 102 -25.14 -0.03 -19.77
C PRO A 102 -24.10 -0.96 -20.40
N SER A 103 -24.47 -1.67 -21.46
CA SER A 103 -23.55 -2.54 -22.18
C SER A 103 -22.37 -1.74 -22.74
N GLY A 104 -21.16 -2.29 -22.67
CA GLY A 104 -19.95 -1.65 -23.19
C GLY A 104 -19.28 -0.65 -22.25
N THR A 105 -19.84 -0.40 -21.06
CA THR A 105 -19.15 0.39 -20.03
C THR A 105 -18.02 -0.43 -19.40
N ARG A 106 -16.85 0.19 -19.25
CA ARG A 106 -15.72 -0.39 -18.52
C ARG A 106 -15.65 0.20 -17.12
N LEU A 107 -15.75 -0.65 -16.10
CA LEU A 107 -15.57 -0.23 -14.71
C LEU A 107 -14.13 0.26 -14.49
N GLN A 108 -13.99 1.46 -13.93
CA GLN A 108 -12.69 2.10 -13.65
C GLN A 108 -12.42 2.22 -12.16
N ALA A 109 -13.46 2.49 -11.37
CA ALA A 109 -13.36 2.65 -9.94
C ALA A 109 -14.64 2.15 -9.25
N LEU A 110 -14.52 1.78 -7.98
CA LEU A 110 -15.62 1.36 -7.12
C LEU A 110 -15.51 2.05 -5.76
N ILE A 111 -16.63 2.47 -5.18
CA ILE A 111 -16.68 2.96 -3.80
C ILE A 111 -17.34 1.88 -2.95
N LEU A 112 -16.71 1.53 -1.83
CA LEU A 112 -17.25 0.57 -0.86
C LEU A 112 -17.25 1.17 0.55
N PRO A 113 -18.31 0.92 1.34
CA PRO A 113 -18.34 1.31 2.75
C PRO A 113 -17.45 0.40 3.59
N HIS A 114 -17.02 0.87 4.76
CA HIS A 114 -16.12 0.15 5.67
C HIS A 114 -16.61 0.06 7.12
N ALA A 115 -17.86 0.43 7.41
CA ALA A 115 -18.49 0.02 8.68
C ALA A 115 -18.65 -1.51 8.77
N GLY A 116 -18.94 -2.04 9.96
CA GLY A 116 -19.18 -3.47 10.16
C GLY A 116 -20.35 -4.00 9.31
N TYR A 117 -20.27 -5.28 8.90
CA TYR A 117 -21.15 -5.88 7.89
C TYR A 117 -22.62 -5.90 8.29
N ILE A 118 -22.93 -5.85 9.59
CA ILE A 118 -24.31 -5.73 10.07
C ILE A 118 -24.97 -4.41 9.63
N TYR A 119 -24.16 -3.38 9.35
CA TYR A 119 -24.62 -2.06 8.94
C TYR A 119 -24.41 -1.81 7.45
N SER A 120 -23.23 -2.16 6.93
CA SER A 120 -22.80 -1.80 5.58
C SER A 120 -22.80 -2.95 4.59
N GLY A 121 -22.95 -4.19 5.05
CA GLY A 121 -22.70 -5.38 4.24
C GLY A 121 -23.61 -5.46 3.02
N LEU A 122 -24.89 -5.11 3.15
CA LEU A 122 -25.81 -5.10 2.01
C LEU A 122 -25.44 -4.01 0.98
N THR A 123 -25.05 -2.83 1.44
CA THR A 123 -24.58 -1.74 0.56
C THR A 123 -23.31 -2.14 -0.18
N ALA A 124 -22.34 -2.76 0.52
CA ALA A 124 -21.14 -3.29 -0.09
C ALA A 124 -21.46 -4.39 -1.13
N ALA A 125 -22.44 -5.26 -0.84
CA ALA A 125 -22.90 -6.29 -1.76
C ALA A 125 -23.51 -5.70 -3.04
N HIS A 126 -24.35 -4.66 -2.95
CA HIS A 126 -24.88 -3.95 -4.12
C HIS A 126 -23.77 -3.40 -5.01
N ALA A 127 -22.79 -2.72 -4.41
CA ALA A 127 -21.65 -2.18 -5.13
C ALA A 127 -20.81 -3.29 -5.77
N SER A 128 -20.62 -4.43 -5.10
CA SER A 128 -19.81 -5.53 -5.64
C SER A 128 -20.49 -6.33 -6.78
N LEU A 129 -21.80 -6.19 -7.03
CA LEU A 129 -22.49 -6.88 -8.14
C LEU A 129 -21.94 -6.55 -9.53
N VAL A 130 -21.20 -5.46 -9.65
CA VAL A 130 -20.56 -5.04 -10.92
C VAL A 130 -19.26 -5.80 -11.19
N LEU A 131 -18.68 -6.41 -10.16
CA LEU A 131 -17.40 -7.11 -10.22
C LEU A 131 -17.60 -8.53 -10.75
N LYS A 132 -16.63 -9.00 -11.52
CA LYS A 132 -16.59 -10.38 -12.02
C LYS A 132 -15.26 -11.03 -11.67
N LYS A 133 -15.29 -12.33 -11.39
CA LYS A 133 -14.09 -13.15 -11.19
C LYS A 133 -13.08 -12.92 -12.31
N GLY A 134 -11.83 -12.66 -11.95
CA GLY A 134 -10.72 -12.50 -12.90
C GLY A 134 -10.82 -11.25 -13.80
N GLN A 135 -11.74 -10.33 -13.53
CA GLN A 135 -11.85 -9.07 -14.29
C GLN A 135 -10.67 -8.13 -14.05
N PHE A 136 -10.09 -8.20 -12.86
CA PHE A 136 -8.97 -7.37 -12.43
C PHE A 136 -7.93 -8.25 -11.75
N SER A 137 -6.66 -8.07 -12.11
CA SER A 137 -5.53 -8.77 -11.49
C SER A 137 -4.92 -7.97 -10.34
N LYS A 138 -5.16 -6.65 -10.29
CA LYS A 138 -4.60 -5.72 -9.31
C LYS A 138 -5.68 -4.80 -8.79
N VAL A 139 -5.70 -4.59 -7.47
CA VAL A 139 -6.60 -3.65 -6.81
C VAL A 139 -5.79 -2.60 -6.07
N ILE A 140 -5.98 -1.33 -6.42
CA ILE A 140 -5.52 -0.21 -5.60
C ILE A 140 -6.66 0.12 -4.64
N LEU A 141 -6.47 -0.09 -3.35
CA LEU A 141 -7.48 0.18 -2.32
C LEU A 141 -7.04 1.37 -1.47
N ILE A 142 -7.82 2.45 -1.54
CA ILE A 142 -7.55 3.69 -0.82
C ILE A 142 -8.60 3.86 0.26
N GLY A 143 -8.20 4.13 1.50
CA GLY A 143 -9.13 4.41 2.59
C GLY A 143 -8.62 5.49 3.53
N PRO A 144 -9.52 6.14 4.28
CA PRO A 144 -9.13 7.19 5.20
C PRO A 144 -8.30 6.65 6.37
N ASP A 145 -7.51 7.55 6.94
CA ASP A 145 -6.87 7.38 8.23
C ASP A 145 -7.84 7.68 9.38
N HIS A 146 -8.16 6.68 10.20
CA HIS A 146 -8.96 6.83 11.41
C HIS A 146 -8.12 6.89 12.70
N ARG A 147 -6.83 6.49 12.64
CA ARG A 147 -6.08 6.08 13.84
C ARG A 147 -4.59 6.37 13.84
N ILE A 148 -3.99 6.47 12.66
CA ILE A 148 -2.56 6.64 12.49
C ILE A 148 -2.17 8.11 12.70
N GLY A 149 -3.04 9.06 12.31
CA GLY A 149 -2.87 10.50 12.49
C GLY A 149 -1.67 11.08 11.73
N PHE A 150 -1.45 10.66 10.47
CA PHE A 150 -0.27 11.05 9.69
C PHE A 150 -0.58 12.07 8.59
N GLU A 151 0.45 12.79 8.18
CA GLU A 151 0.43 13.64 6.98
C GLU A 151 0.75 12.80 5.74
N ASN A 152 0.17 13.17 4.61
CA ASN A 152 0.29 12.53 3.31
C ASN A 152 -0.45 11.18 3.22
N ALA A 153 0.10 10.20 2.49
CA ALA A 153 -0.44 8.86 2.30
C ALA A 153 0.52 7.81 2.90
N ALA A 154 -0.04 6.76 3.47
CA ALA A 154 0.71 5.63 3.99
C ALA A 154 0.53 4.42 3.07
N ILE A 155 1.63 3.70 2.88
CA ILE A 155 1.67 2.40 2.21
C ILE A 155 2.10 1.35 3.22
N THR A 156 1.90 0.09 2.84
CA THR A 156 2.23 -1.05 3.68
C THR A 156 3.69 -1.47 3.58
N SER A 157 4.24 -2.01 4.68
CA SER A 157 5.51 -2.75 4.67
C SER A 157 5.32 -4.27 4.75
N PHE A 158 4.08 -4.75 4.67
CA PHE A 158 3.78 -6.19 4.68
C PHE A 158 3.89 -6.78 3.27
N ALA A 159 4.23 -8.06 3.16
CA ALA A 159 4.23 -8.76 1.88
C ALA A 159 2.83 -9.25 1.46
N ALA A 160 1.90 -9.37 2.41
CA ALA A 160 0.53 -9.82 2.15
C ALA A 160 -0.44 -9.36 3.24
N TYR A 161 -1.75 -9.35 2.93
CA TYR A 161 -2.84 -9.17 3.89
C TYR A 161 -3.63 -10.48 4.02
N ARG A 162 -4.05 -10.82 5.23
CA ARG A 162 -4.86 -12.02 5.49
C ARG A 162 -6.26 -11.64 5.90
N THR A 163 -7.24 -12.39 5.39
CA THR A 163 -8.63 -12.41 5.87
C THR A 163 -9.03 -13.86 6.17
N PRO A 164 -10.22 -14.11 6.73
CA PRO A 164 -10.74 -15.47 6.86
C PRO A 164 -10.91 -16.21 5.51
N LEU A 165 -11.04 -15.49 4.39
CA LEU A 165 -11.18 -16.10 3.05
C LEU A 165 -9.84 -16.45 2.39
N GLY A 166 -8.72 -16.01 2.97
CA GLY A 166 -7.38 -16.33 2.48
C GLY A 166 -6.44 -15.14 2.49
N THR A 167 -5.30 -15.31 1.85
CA THR A 167 -4.22 -14.32 1.79
C THR A 167 -4.24 -13.58 0.46
N ILE A 168 -4.02 -12.26 0.50
CA ILE A 168 -3.93 -11.36 -0.65
C ILE A 168 -2.48 -10.85 -0.72
N PRO A 169 -1.73 -11.15 -1.79
CA PRO A 169 -0.36 -10.66 -1.93
C PRO A 169 -0.36 -9.14 -2.15
N ILE A 170 0.63 -8.45 -1.57
CA ILE A 170 0.88 -7.04 -1.89
C ILE A 170 1.59 -6.95 -3.25
N ASP A 171 1.09 -6.06 -4.10
CA ASP A 171 1.67 -5.80 -5.41
C ASP A 171 2.94 -4.94 -5.29
N SER A 172 3.93 -5.20 -6.15
CA SER A 172 5.17 -4.44 -6.23
C SER A 172 4.97 -2.96 -6.53
N ASP A 173 3.82 -2.56 -7.10
CA ASP A 173 3.49 -1.16 -7.32
C ASP A 173 3.32 -0.37 -6.02
N SER A 174 3.15 -1.03 -4.87
CA SER A 174 3.22 -0.38 -3.56
C SER A 174 4.61 0.24 -3.32
N GLU A 175 5.69 -0.42 -3.77
CA GLU A 175 7.04 0.13 -3.70
C GLU A 175 7.26 1.26 -4.73
N VAL A 176 6.59 1.19 -5.88
CA VAL A 176 6.62 2.26 -6.89
C VAL A 176 6.03 3.54 -6.29
N LEU A 177 4.90 3.47 -5.58
CA LEU A 177 4.33 4.61 -4.86
C LEU A 177 5.29 5.16 -3.81
N GLY A 178 6.04 4.31 -3.10
CA GLY A 178 7.06 4.75 -2.14
C GLY A 178 8.18 5.60 -2.76
N ARG A 179 8.32 5.63 -4.09
CA ARG A 179 9.27 6.49 -4.82
C ARG A 179 8.68 7.85 -5.23
N CYS A 180 7.41 8.11 -4.95
CA CYS A 180 6.74 9.39 -5.20
C CYS A 180 7.10 10.47 -4.15
N GLY A 181 8.39 10.67 -3.93
CA GLY A 181 8.91 11.62 -2.96
C GLY A 181 8.48 11.28 -1.54
N ASP A 182 8.03 12.30 -0.80
CA ASP A 182 7.59 12.20 0.58
C ASP A 182 6.10 11.85 0.75
N LEU A 183 5.39 11.64 -0.35
CA LEU A 183 3.93 11.55 -0.40
C LEU A 183 3.38 10.19 0.05
N PHE A 184 4.10 9.10 -0.21
CA PHE A 184 3.71 7.76 0.21
C PHE A 184 4.81 7.16 1.07
N ARG A 185 4.52 6.89 2.34
CA ARG A 185 5.51 6.38 3.30
C ARG A 185 5.05 5.09 3.95
N PRO A 186 5.94 4.10 4.13
CA PRO A 186 5.64 2.95 4.97
C PRO A 186 5.39 3.38 6.42
N VAL A 187 4.28 2.92 7.04
CA VAL A 187 3.97 3.23 8.45
C VAL A 187 3.77 1.93 9.24
N SER A 188 4.67 1.64 10.17
CA SER A 188 4.80 0.30 10.77
C SER A 188 3.90 0.02 11.98
N ARG A 189 3.45 1.03 12.74
CA ARG A 189 2.97 0.78 14.12
C ARG A 189 1.44 0.87 14.33
N SER A 190 0.70 1.45 13.39
CA SER A 190 -0.77 1.65 13.53
C SER A 190 -1.58 1.11 12.34
N GLU A 191 -0.91 0.61 11.29
CA GLU A 191 -1.56 0.01 10.10
C GLU A 191 -2.43 -1.21 10.46
N SER A 192 -2.06 -1.97 11.49
CA SER A 192 -2.88 -3.08 11.98
C SER A 192 -4.13 -2.63 12.72
N LEU A 193 -4.19 -1.38 13.19
CA LEU A 193 -5.37 -0.84 13.87
C LEU A 193 -6.34 -0.19 12.89
N GLU A 194 -5.90 0.20 11.70
CA GLU A 194 -6.75 0.76 10.66
C GLU A 194 -7.68 -0.33 10.08
N HIS A 195 -8.96 0.02 9.90
CA HIS A 195 -10.00 -0.90 9.43
C HIS A 195 -10.54 -0.54 8.05
N SER A 196 -10.37 0.71 7.62
CA SER A 196 -10.95 1.22 6.38
C SER A 196 -10.58 0.37 5.17
N LEU A 197 -9.36 -0.17 5.13
CA LEU A 197 -8.95 -1.10 4.09
C LEU A 197 -9.44 -2.53 4.36
N GLU A 198 -9.21 -3.03 5.58
CA GLU A 198 -9.43 -4.44 5.95
C GLU A 198 -10.87 -4.90 5.73
N VAL A 199 -11.85 -4.09 6.12
CA VAL A 199 -13.27 -4.44 6.09
C VAL A 199 -13.78 -4.68 4.66
N ILE A 200 -13.14 -4.06 3.66
CA ILE A 200 -13.50 -4.20 2.25
C ILE A 200 -12.92 -5.48 1.63
N LEU A 201 -11.80 -5.98 2.14
CA LEU A 201 -11.04 -7.05 1.50
C LEU A 201 -11.84 -8.35 1.29
N PRO A 202 -12.70 -8.81 2.21
CA PRO A 202 -13.52 -9.99 1.95
C PRO A 202 -14.43 -9.83 0.73
N PHE A 203 -15.11 -8.68 0.57
CA PHE A 203 -15.94 -8.39 -0.62
C PHE A 203 -15.17 -8.46 -1.94
N LEU A 204 -13.94 -7.95 -1.94
CA LEU A 204 -13.07 -8.05 -3.10
C LEU A 204 -12.65 -9.50 -3.38
N GLN A 205 -12.26 -10.27 -2.36
CA GLN A 205 -11.91 -11.68 -2.51
C GLN A 205 -13.08 -12.54 -2.99
N TYR A 206 -14.27 -12.34 -2.43
CA TYR A 206 -15.47 -13.06 -2.85
C TYR A 206 -15.81 -12.81 -4.31
N SER A 207 -15.65 -11.57 -4.78
CA SER A 207 -16.08 -11.15 -6.12
C SER A 207 -15.02 -11.40 -7.19
N LEU A 208 -13.76 -11.07 -6.90
CA LEU A 208 -12.65 -11.12 -7.86
C LEU A 208 -11.86 -12.43 -7.78
N GLN A 209 -11.81 -13.05 -6.60
CA GLN A 209 -10.95 -14.17 -6.22
C GLN A 209 -9.47 -13.77 -6.18
N ASP A 210 -8.71 -14.10 -7.21
CA ASP A 210 -7.26 -13.91 -7.24
C ASP A 210 -6.92 -12.50 -7.73
N PHE A 211 -6.26 -11.69 -6.89
CA PHE A 211 -5.72 -10.38 -7.22
C PHE A 211 -4.56 -10.00 -6.29
N SER A 212 -3.71 -9.06 -6.72
CA SER A 212 -2.71 -8.39 -5.89
C SER A 212 -3.22 -7.03 -5.39
N LEU A 213 -2.75 -6.60 -4.22
CA LEU A 213 -3.25 -5.41 -3.52
C LEU A 213 -2.18 -4.31 -3.46
N VAL A 214 -2.56 -3.08 -3.80
CA VAL A 214 -1.83 -1.85 -3.45
C VAL A 214 -2.66 -1.09 -2.40
N PRO A 215 -2.40 -1.30 -1.10
CA PRO A 215 -3.14 -0.64 -0.03
C PRO A 215 -2.58 0.75 0.22
N VAL A 216 -3.46 1.74 0.30
CA VAL A 216 -3.13 3.14 0.59
C VAL A 216 -4.05 3.64 1.69
N VAL A 217 -3.48 4.04 2.83
CA VAL A 217 -4.22 4.84 3.81
C VAL A 217 -3.97 6.31 3.48
N ALA A 218 -5.02 7.09 3.30
CA ALA A 218 -4.95 8.49 2.92
C ALA A 218 -5.19 9.39 4.14
N GLY A 219 -4.18 10.19 4.48
CA GLY A 219 -4.31 11.37 5.34
C GLY A 219 -4.40 12.66 4.51
N PRO A 220 -4.31 13.84 5.15
CA PRO A 220 -4.25 15.12 4.45
C PRO A 220 -3.02 15.19 3.55
N CYS A 221 -3.22 15.42 2.24
CA CYS A 221 -2.15 15.39 1.25
C CYS A 221 -2.42 16.31 0.05
N ASP A 222 -1.39 16.53 -0.78
CA ASP A 222 -1.56 17.14 -2.11
C ASP A 222 -2.27 16.14 -3.04
N ILE A 223 -3.57 16.34 -3.23
CA ILE A 223 -4.43 15.44 -4.00
C ILE A 223 -4.01 15.32 -5.47
N HIS A 224 -3.44 16.37 -6.07
CA HIS A 224 -3.04 16.35 -7.47
C HIS A 224 -1.79 15.50 -7.66
N ARG A 225 -0.79 15.68 -6.78
CA ARG A 225 0.41 14.83 -6.76
C ARG A 225 0.04 13.38 -6.45
N ALA A 226 -0.87 13.15 -5.51
CA ALA A 226 -1.30 11.79 -5.14
C ALA A 226 -1.99 11.10 -6.30
N ALA A 227 -2.93 11.78 -6.96
CA ALA A 227 -3.63 11.26 -8.12
C ALA A 227 -2.66 10.93 -9.28
N MET A 228 -1.68 11.80 -9.57
CA MET A 228 -0.68 11.53 -10.61
C MET A 228 0.15 10.27 -10.32
N CYS A 229 0.56 10.07 -9.08
CA CYS A 229 1.29 8.88 -8.66
C CYS A 229 0.46 7.61 -8.73
N ILE A 230 -0.78 7.65 -8.25
CA ILE A 230 -1.72 6.54 -8.36
C ILE A 230 -2.01 6.22 -9.83
N ASP A 231 -2.21 7.22 -10.68
CA ASP A 231 -2.50 7.00 -12.09
C ASP A 231 -1.31 6.38 -12.84
N SER A 232 -0.08 6.70 -12.43
CA SER A 232 1.15 6.13 -13.02
C SER A 232 1.30 4.62 -12.85
N ILE A 233 0.60 4.01 -11.90
CA ILE A 233 0.62 2.56 -11.64
C ILE A 233 -0.66 1.86 -12.13
N ARG A 234 -1.57 2.57 -12.79
CA ARG A 234 -2.81 1.99 -13.32
C ARG A 234 -2.59 1.42 -14.72
N ASP A 235 -3.17 0.25 -14.94
CA ASP A 235 -3.19 -0.44 -16.23
C ASP A 235 -4.59 -0.95 -16.58
N SER A 236 -4.72 -1.75 -17.64
CA SER A 236 -6.02 -2.27 -18.06
C SER A 236 -6.67 -3.24 -17.07
N GLY A 237 -5.85 -3.93 -16.26
CA GLY A 237 -6.25 -4.93 -15.27
C GLY A 237 -6.35 -4.39 -13.85
N THR A 238 -6.24 -3.07 -13.66
CA THR A 238 -6.28 -2.40 -12.36
C THR A 238 -7.69 -1.91 -12.02
N LEU A 239 -8.20 -2.29 -10.85
CA LEU A 239 -9.37 -1.68 -10.23
C LEU A 239 -8.93 -0.66 -9.18
N LEU A 240 -9.46 0.56 -9.24
CA LEU A 240 -9.36 1.51 -8.14
C LEU A 240 -10.56 1.32 -7.20
N VAL A 241 -10.31 1.07 -5.93
CA VAL A 241 -11.34 0.97 -4.90
C VAL A 241 -11.12 2.07 -3.88
N VAL A 242 -12.17 2.83 -3.59
CA VAL A 242 -12.18 3.87 -2.56
C VAL A 242 -13.06 3.40 -1.42
N SER A 243 -12.48 3.35 -0.24
CA SER A 243 -13.13 3.03 1.01
C SER A 243 -13.72 4.30 1.61
N SER A 244 -15.04 4.39 1.65
CA SER A 244 -15.74 5.56 2.21
C SER A 244 -17.11 5.17 2.73
N ASP A 245 -17.37 5.52 3.98
CA ASP A 245 -18.74 5.73 4.44
C ASP A 245 -19.22 7.11 3.97
N LEU A 246 -20.55 7.33 3.94
CA LEU A 246 -21.13 8.62 3.55
C LEU A 246 -21.39 9.49 4.79
N SER A 247 -22.65 9.62 5.19
CA SER A 247 -23.01 10.46 6.34
C SER A 247 -22.99 9.67 7.65
N HIS A 248 -22.36 10.25 8.68
CA HIS A 248 -22.44 9.79 10.07
C HIS A 248 -23.43 10.61 10.92
N TYR A 249 -24.08 11.62 10.35
CA TYR A 249 -24.89 12.59 11.10
C TYR A 249 -26.39 12.50 10.82
N LEU A 250 -26.76 11.94 9.66
CA LEU A 250 -28.15 11.82 9.27
C LEU A 250 -28.76 10.56 9.89
N ASP A 251 -30.00 10.68 10.38
CA ASP A 251 -30.79 9.49 10.65
C ASP A 251 -31.07 8.71 9.34
N TYR A 252 -31.42 7.44 9.48
CA TYR A 252 -31.63 6.55 8.33
C TYR A 252 -32.69 7.11 7.37
N ALA A 253 -33.80 7.64 7.88
CA ALA A 253 -34.90 8.16 7.07
C ALA A 253 -34.51 9.39 6.22
N THR A 254 -33.52 10.15 6.69
CA THR A 254 -32.97 11.29 5.95
C THR A 254 -31.87 10.87 5.00
N ALA A 255 -31.09 9.85 5.33
CA ALA A 255 -29.99 9.35 4.50
C ALA A 255 -30.44 8.60 3.23
N VAL A 256 -31.65 8.05 3.19
CA VAL A 256 -32.18 7.26 2.05
C VAL A 256 -32.98 8.09 1.02
N LYS A 257 -33.06 9.41 1.20
CA LYS A 257 -33.72 10.33 0.26
C LYS A 257 -32.74 10.88 -0.76
#